data_AF-A0A327GTS9-F1
#
_entry.id   AF-A0A327GTS9-F1
#
_cell.length_a   1.000
_cell.length_b   1.000
_cell.length_c   1.000
_cell.angle_alpha   90.00
_cell.angle_beta   90.00
_cell.angle_gamma   90.00
#
_symmetry.space_group_name_H-M   'P 1'
#
loop_
_entity.id
_entity.type
_entity.pdbx_description
1 polymer ?
#
loop_
_entity_poly.entity_id
_entity_poly.type
_entity_poly.pdbx_seq_one_letter_code
_entity_poly.pdbx_strand_id
1 'polypeptide(L)'
;MGGTRLSSIEERRVVALFICALVVMILSQVMIGYVTVIPRIIGAASCIWVVWWSLGRTEAQKRQASNSANTPDWWPWLASSLALSFSGLRFWFSLAPLAIILLRENIHSGGNRASRLEEISSGTLGILAVFGLIGVHERLVGSHWVLSIVQYGWPDTPSNLLFSVLILPLSGMLYCYLTRPRDFLLSGVLSSLWLISMLVVSWVGDSLLDIVALLAISALGILGLAVRAGRANAISQLNPLPKELDTIALGGLLVLTWGAWSAAVTLLVISSVDGLLRTKLAWVTKGEHSLGNARPFIAAAVLPIAIWTLWWTMLGQVNGLEAWGLPHPRELDPGRIIVRGGYLGFREDPPTLWMAALIFIPLLLSTTLTSMKMLERGLSLHPYSIALSLQLVGCFATLAYAPPYPRLVFSLTWNIVFCIFQLCALVLAFETSSVLGWLRSGRQRQHTLEA
;
A
#
# COMPACT_ATOMS: atom_id res chain seq x y z
N MET A 1 -19.71 -19.55 -19.80
CA MET A 1 -20.67 -18.70 -20.55
C MET A 1 -21.87 -18.45 -19.66
N GLY A 2 -22.02 -17.23 -19.18
CA GLY A 2 -23.06 -16.83 -18.24
C GLY A 2 -22.89 -15.36 -17.87
N GLY A 3 -22.67 -14.51 -18.89
CA GLY A 3 -22.69 -13.07 -18.71
C GLY A 3 -24.13 -12.62 -18.77
N THR A 4 -24.67 -12.14 -17.66
CA THR A 4 -25.97 -11.47 -17.62
C THR A 4 -25.85 -10.17 -18.42
N ARG A 5 -26.33 -10.17 -19.67
CA ARG A 5 -26.56 -8.93 -20.42
C ARG A 5 -27.59 -8.12 -19.65
N LEU A 6 -27.19 -6.99 -19.09
CA LEU A 6 -28.12 -5.98 -18.58
C LEU A 6 -29.13 -5.66 -19.68
N SER A 7 -30.40 -5.51 -19.33
CA SER A 7 -31.39 -5.03 -20.30
C SER A 7 -31.03 -3.59 -20.72
N SER A 8 -31.26 -3.21 -21.98
CA SER A 8 -30.88 -1.87 -22.47
C SER A 8 -31.55 -0.72 -21.68
N ILE A 9 -32.64 -1.02 -20.97
CA ILE A 9 -33.35 -0.09 -20.09
C ILE A 9 -32.59 0.10 -18.77
N GLU A 10 -32.03 -0.97 -18.20
CA GLU A 10 -31.21 -0.89 -16.98
C GLU A 10 -29.89 -0.18 -17.26
N GLU A 11 -29.24 -0.45 -18.39
CA GLU A 11 -28.03 0.28 -18.79
C GLU A 11 -28.30 1.78 -18.88
N ARG A 12 -29.40 2.18 -19.53
CA ARG A 12 -29.81 3.60 -19.61
C ARG A 12 -30.10 4.21 -18.23
N ARG A 13 -30.71 3.45 -17.31
CA ARG A 13 -30.95 3.91 -15.93
C ARG A 13 -29.65 4.09 -15.15
N VAL A 14 -28.70 3.18 -15.30
CA VAL A 14 -27.38 3.26 -14.65
C VAL A 14 -26.59 4.44 -15.17
N VAL A 15 -26.55 4.62 -16.50
CA VAL A 15 -25.91 5.78 -17.13
C VAL A 15 -26.59 7.07 -16.68
N ALA A 16 -27.92 7.12 -16.64
CA ALA A 16 -28.65 8.29 -16.16
C ALA A 16 -28.38 8.59 -14.68
N LEU A 17 -28.33 7.57 -13.81
CA LEU A 17 -27.99 7.72 -12.39
C LEU A 17 -26.53 8.13 -12.19
N PHE A 18 -25.60 7.59 -12.98
CA PHE A 18 -24.20 8.00 -12.95
C PHE A 18 -24.03 9.43 -13.43
N ILE A 19 -24.66 9.81 -14.55
CA ILE A 19 -24.67 11.19 -15.05
C ILE A 19 -25.32 12.11 -14.01
N CYS A 20 -26.44 11.71 -13.41
CA CYS A 20 -27.10 12.51 -12.37
C CYS A 20 -26.21 12.67 -11.13
N ALA A 21 -25.57 11.60 -10.65
CA ALA A 21 -24.63 11.66 -9.55
C ALA A 21 -23.41 12.53 -9.90
N LEU A 22 -22.88 12.40 -11.11
CA LEU A 22 -21.76 13.19 -11.63
C LEU A 22 -22.14 14.66 -11.77
N VAL A 23 -23.34 14.96 -12.26
CA VAL A 23 -23.91 16.31 -12.36
C VAL A 23 -24.15 16.90 -10.97
N VAL A 24 -24.69 16.15 -10.02
CA VAL A 24 -24.85 16.57 -8.61
C VAL A 24 -23.49 16.80 -7.96
N MET A 25 -22.50 15.95 -8.22
CA MET A 25 -21.13 16.13 -7.73
C MET A 25 -20.52 17.40 -8.32
N ILE A 26 -20.60 17.61 -9.64
CA ILE A 26 -20.08 18.81 -10.31
C ILE A 26 -20.82 20.07 -9.84
N LEU A 27 -22.16 20.05 -9.77
CA LEU A 27 -22.96 21.17 -9.26
C LEU A 27 -22.63 21.48 -7.80
N SER A 28 -22.42 20.45 -6.96
CA SER A 28 -21.97 20.64 -5.59
C SER A 28 -20.55 21.21 -5.51
N GLN A 29 -19.69 20.96 -6.51
CA GLN A 29 -18.37 21.58 -6.63
C GLN A 29 -18.48 23.04 -7.13
N VAL A 30 -19.39 23.34 -8.05
CA VAL A 30 -19.68 24.73 -8.47
C VAL A 30 -20.22 25.55 -7.29
N MET A 31 -21.00 24.92 -6.41
CA MET A 31 -21.57 25.50 -5.18
C MET A 31 -20.68 25.34 -3.94
N ILE A 32 -19.36 25.14 -4.08
CA ILE A 32 -18.42 24.94 -2.95
C ILE A 32 -18.55 26.02 -1.86
N GLY A 33 -18.96 27.25 -2.18
CA GLY A 33 -19.20 28.30 -1.17
C GLY A 33 -20.23 27.93 -0.10
N TYR A 34 -21.15 26.99 -0.37
CA TYR A 34 -22.27 26.64 0.51
C TYR A 34 -22.32 25.16 0.93
N VAL A 35 -21.82 24.23 0.11
CA VAL A 35 -22.10 22.78 0.29
C VAL A 35 -20.87 21.88 0.02
N THR A 36 -19.73 22.15 0.67
CA THR A 36 -18.53 21.29 0.52
C THR A 36 -18.64 19.93 1.24
N VAL A 37 -19.60 19.80 2.15
CA VAL A 37 -19.72 18.65 3.06
C VAL A 37 -20.36 17.44 2.37
N ILE A 38 -21.35 17.67 1.51
CA ILE A 38 -22.11 16.59 0.86
C ILE A 38 -21.21 15.71 -0.03
N PRO A 39 -20.36 16.27 -0.92
CA PRO A 39 -19.44 15.45 -1.72
C PRO A 39 -18.46 14.63 -0.88
N ARG A 40 -18.03 15.20 0.25
CA ARG A 40 -17.08 14.55 1.16
C ARG A 40 -17.72 13.36 1.86
N ILE A 41 -18.96 13.52 2.35
CA ILE A 41 -19.71 12.45 3.01
C ILE A 41 -20.05 11.34 2.01
N ILE A 42 -20.53 11.69 0.81
CA ILE A 42 -20.84 10.71 -0.23
C ILE A 42 -19.59 9.93 -0.61
N GLY A 43 -18.46 10.60 -0.82
CA GLY A 43 -17.19 9.92 -1.12
C GLY A 43 -16.74 8.98 0.00
N ALA A 44 -16.74 9.45 1.25
CA ALA A 44 -16.35 8.64 2.41
C ALA A 44 -17.28 7.43 2.61
N ALA A 45 -18.59 7.63 2.56
CA ALA A 45 -19.58 6.56 2.67
C ALA A 45 -19.43 5.53 1.54
N SER A 46 -19.17 6.00 0.31
CA SER A 46 -18.95 5.12 -0.85
C SER A 46 -17.68 4.29 -0.67
N CYS A 47 -16.57 4.89 -0.19
CA CYS A 47 -15.34 4.15 0.11
C CYS A 47 -15.55 3.08 1.18
N ILE A 48 -16.23 3.43 2.27
CA ILE A 48 -16.53 2.48 3.36
C ILE A 48 -17.36 1.32 2.81
N TRP A 49 -18.42 1.63 2.07
CA TRP A 49 -19.33 0.63 1.51
C TRP A 49 -18.63 -0.29 0.50
N VAL A 50 -17.83 0.27 -0.41
CA VAL A 50 -17.13 -0.49 -1.46
C VAL A 50 -16.15 -1.50 -0.86
N VAL A 51 -15.37 -1.09 0.14
CA VAL A 51 -14.41 -1.97 0.82
C VAL A 51 -15.14 -3.04 1.62
N TRP A 52 -16.17 -2.64 2.39
CA TRP A 52 -16.98 -3.57 3.17
C TRP A 52 -17.69 -4.62 2.30
N TRP A 53 -18.28 -4.18 1.19
CA TRP A 53 -19.00 -5.07 0.28
C TRP A 53 -18.08 -6.01 -0.50
N SER A 54 -16.93 -5.50 -0.96
CA SER A 54 -15.98 -6.30 -1.75
C SER A 54 -15.23 -7.30 -0.88
N LEU A 55 -14.64 -6.85 0.24
CA LEU A 55 -13.76 -7.66 1.08
C LEU A 55 -14.47 -8.37 2.25
N GLY A 56 -15.59 -7.84 2.76
CA GLY A 56 -16.11 -8.22 4.09
C GLY A 56 -17.10 -9.38 4.21
N ARG A 57 -17.47 -10.08 3.12
CA ARG A 57 -18.43 -11.21 3.17
C ARG A 57 -17.83 -12.51 2.67
N THR A 58 -17.82 -13.60 3.43
CA THR A 58 -17.45 -14.90 2.85
C THR A 58 -18.49 -15.37 1.82
N GLU A 59 -18.06 -16.15 0.82
CA GLU A 59 -18.91 -16.65 -0.27
C GLU A 59 -20.14 -17.43 0.25
N ALA A 60 -19.97 -18.16 1.36
CA ALA A 60 -21.03 -18.88 2.06
C ALA A 60 -22.09 -17.94 2.68
N GLN A 61 -21.68 -16.84 3.33
CA GLN A 61 -22.61 -15.85 3.89
C GLN A 61 -23.36 -15.08 2.79
N LYS A 62 -22.77 -14.93 1.60
CA LYS A 62 -23.44 -14.26 0.48
C LYS A 62 -24.52 -15.12 -0.17
N ARG A 63 -24.34 -16.45 -0.28
CA ARG A 63 -25.42 -17.34 -0.79
C ARG A 63 -26.68 -17.30 0.09
N GLN A 64 -26.51 -17.15 1.40
CA GLN A 64 -27.64 -16.93 2.31
C GLN A 64 -28.24 -15.51 2.21
N ALA A 65 -27.41 -14.48 1.98
CA ALA A 65 -27.87 -13.10 1.87
C ALA A 65 -28.38 -12.70 0.48
N SER A 66 -27.99 -13.37 -0.61
CA SER A 66 -28.54 -13.12 -1.95
C SER A 66 -29.99 -13.57 -2.07
N ASN A 67 -30.42 -14.49 -1.20
CA ASN A 67 -31.82 -14.84 -1.06
C ASN A 67 -32.62 -13.79 -0.26
N SER A 68 -31.98 -12.80 0.37
CA SER A 68 -32.64 -11.81 1.23
C SER A 68 -32.36 -10.32 0.91
N ALA A 69 -31.36 -9.99 0.08
CA ALA A 69 -30.98 -8.61 -0.22
C ALA A 69 -31.10 -8.27 -1.72
N ASN A 70 -32.13 -7.47 -2.05
CA ASN A 70 -32.41 -6.85 -3.36
C ASN A 70 -31.38 -5.74 -3.71
N THR A 71 -30.09 -6.04 -3.84
CA THR A 71 -29.15 -5.09 -4.44
C THR A 71 -29.05 -5.34 -5.94
N PRO A 72 -29.39 -4.37 -6.81
CA PRO A 72 -29.27 -4.55 -8.25
C PRO A 72 -27.83 -4.82 -8.67
N ASP A 73 -27.64 -5.63 -9.73
CA ASP A 73 -26.30 -6.03 -10.21
C ASP A 73 -25.40 -4.85 -10.63
N TRP A 74 -25.99 -3.72 -11.01
CA TRP A 74 -25.28 -2.50 -11.40
C TRP A 74 -24.83 -1.62 -10.24
N TRP A 75 -25.43 -1.77 -9.05
CA TRP A 75 -25.16 -0.90 -7.90
C TRP A 75 -23.69 -0.94 -7.45
N PRO A 76 -23.02 -2.11 -7.35
CA PRO A 76 -21.61 -2.17 -6.97
C PRO A 76 -20.69 -1.42 -7.94
N TRP A 77 -21.00 -1.46 -9.23
CA TRP A 77 -20.24 -0.73 -10.26
C TRP A 77 -20.41 0.77 -10.12
N LEU A 78 -21.65 1.24 -9.91
CA LEU A 78 -21.93 2.66 -9.71
C LEU A 78 -21.21 3.18 -8.45
N ALA A 79 -21.38 2.49 -7.33
CA ALA A 79 -20.76 2.88 -6.05
C ALA A 79 -19.22 2.87 -6.14
N SER A 80 -18.64 1.86 -6.79
CA SER A 80 -17.20 1.79 -7.00
C SER A 80 -16.70 2.89 -7.93
N SER A 81 -17.40 3.18 -9.02
CA SER A 81 -17.04 4.26 -9.93
C SER A 81 -17.06 5.62 -9.23
N LEU A 82 -18.10 5.89 -8.43
CA LEU A 82 -18.20 7.12 -7.65
C LEU A 82 -17.10 7.22 -6.59
N ALA A 83 -16.85 6.14 -5.84
CA ALA A 83 -15.77 6.08 -4.86
C ALA A 83 -14.42 6.34 -5.54
N LEU A 84 -14.08 5.58 -6.58
CA LEU A 84 -12.80 5.69 -7.27
C LEU A 84 -12.62 7.04 -7.99
N SER A 85 -13.68 7.65 -8.53
CA SER A 85 -13.59 8.96 -9.20
C SER A 85 -13.45 10.13 -8.22
N PHE A 86 -14.21 10.13 -7.11
CA PHE A 86 -14.39 11.32 -6.26
C PHE A 86 -13.85 11.19 -4.84
N SER A 87 -13.35 10.02 -4.46
CA SER A 87 -12.65 9.81 -3.18
C SER A 87 -11.37 10.64 -3.09
N GLY A 88 -10.58 10.73 -4.17
CA GLY A 88 -9.22 11.27 -4.06
C GLY A 88 -8.44 10.51 -2.96
N LEU A 89 -7.65 11.21 -2.15
CA LEU A 89 -6.92 10.66 -1.00
C LEU A 89 -7.81 10.29 0.20
N ARG A 90 -9.13 10.50 0.10
CA ARG A 90 -10.11 10.13 1.15
C ARG A 90 -10.32 8.63 1.25
N PHE A 91 -9.52 7.85 0.52
CA PHE A 91 -9.38 6.42 0.73
C PHE A 91 -8.88 6.09 2.14
N TRP A 92 -8.42 7.04 2.95
CA TRP A 92 -8.18 6.77 4.38
C TRP A 92 -9.40 6.17 5.09
N PHE A 93 -10.64 6.54 4.71
CA PHE A 93 -11.85 5.91 5.26
C PHE A 93 -12.00 4.42 4.89
N SER A 94 -11.27 3.92 3.89
CA SER A 94 -11.20 2.48 3.60
C SER A 94 -10.49 1.67 4.69
N LEU A 95 -9.67 2.33 5.53
CA LEU A 95 -8.96 1.66 6.62
C LEU A 95 -9.91 1.17 7.70
N ALA A 96 -11.04 1.84 7.95
CA ALA A 96 -12.03 1.43 8.94
C ALA A 96 -12.66 0.06 8.62
N PRO A 97 -13.30 -0.16 7.45
CA PRO A 97 -13.80 -1.47 7.09
C PRO A 97 -12.66 -2.49 6.93
N LEU A 98 -11.49 -2.09 6.41
CA LEU A 98 -10.34 -3.00 6.31
C LEU A 98 -9.90 -3.53 7.69
N ALA A 99 -9.77 -2.65 8.69
CA ALA A 99 -9.39 -3.03 10.06
C ALA A 99 -10.40 -4.01 10.67
N ILE A 100 -11.70 -3.73 10.51
CA ILE A 100 -12.75 -4.61 11.02
C ILE A 100 -12.69 -6.00 10.36
N ILE A 101 -12.50 -6.05 9.03
CA ILE A 101 -12.41 -7.30 8.29
C ILE A 101 -11.20 -8.11 8.76
N LEU A 102 -10.03 -7.47 8.83
CA LEU A 102 -8.79 -8.14 9.24
C LEU A 102 -8.84 -8.67 10.68
N LEU A 103 -9.41 -7.89 11.62
CA LEU A 103 -9.48 -8.26 13.03
C LEU A 103 -10.59 -9.27 13.34
N ARG A 104 -11.78 -9.12 12.74
CA ARG A 104 -12.91 -10.05 12.94
C ARG A 104 -12.53 -11.47 12.57
N GLU A 105 -11.77 -11.62 11.50
CA GLU A 105 -11.37 -12.92 10.97
C GLU A 105 -10.28 -13.60 11.82
N ASN A 106 -9.63 -12.90 12.76
CA ASN A 106 -8.70 -13.54 13.70
C ASN A 106 -9.43 -14.28 14.83
N ILE A 107 -10.61 -13.79 15.22
CA ILE A 107 -11.38 -14.36 16.33
C ILE A 107 -11.96 -15.75 16.00
N HIS A 108 -12.04 -16.13 14.72
CA HIS A 108 -12.73 -17.34 14.25
C HIS A 108 -11.80 -18.43 13.66
N SER A 109 -10.47 -18.27 13.71
CA SER A 109 -9.56 -19.22 13.05
C SER A 109 -9.28 -20.44 13.94
N GLY A 110 -9.64 -21.64 13.47
CA GLY A 110 -9.31 -22.92 14.11
C GLY A 110 -7.82 -23.27 13.92
N GLY A 111 -7.17 -23.78 14.96
CA GLY A 111 -5.71 -23.78 15.20
C GLY A 111 -4.76 -24.57 14.27
N ASN A 112 -4.94 -24.50 12.95
CA ASN A 112 -4.03 -25.10 11.97
C ASN A 112 -2.77 -24.23 11.73
N ARG A 113 -1.65 -24.79 11.25
CA ARG A 113 -0.41 -23.99 11.07
C ARG A 113 -0.54 -22.89 9.99
N ALA A 114 -1.32 -23.15 8.94
CA ALA A 114 -1.70 -22.14 7.95
C ALA A 114 -2.53 -21.01 8.60
N SER A 115 -3.41 -21.35 9.55
CA SER A 115 -4.21 -20.39 10.30
C SER A 115 -3.35 -19.47 11.17
N ARG A 116 -2.21 -19.93 11.70
CA ARG A 116 -1.31 -19.06 12.49
C ARG A 116 -0.61 -18.00 11.64
N LEU A 117 -0.11 -18.36 10.46
CA LEU A 117 0.52 -17.39 9.56
C LEU A 117 -0.50 -16.32 9.12
N GLU A 118 -1.72 -16.77 8.84
CA GLU A 118 -2.87 -15.95 8.51
C GLU A 118 -3.23 -14.97 9.62
N GLU A 119 -3.39 -15.50 10.84
CA GLU A 119 -3.76 -14.75 12.03
C GLU A 119 -2.73 -13.67 12.34
N ILE A 120 -1.44 -14.00 12.24
CA ILE A 120 -0.36 -13.04 12.47
C ILE A 120 -0.31 -11.98 11.35
N SER A 121 -0.47 -12.37 10.08
CA SER A 121 -0.45 -11.40 8.96
C SER A 121 -1.62 -10.42 9.04
N SER A 122 -2.83 -10.95 9.20
CA SER A 122 -4.05 -10.13 9.31
C SER A 122 -4.11 -9.36 10.62
N GLY A 123 -3.60 -9.92 11.72
CA GLY A 123 -3.44 -9.22 12.99
C GLY A 123 -2.47 -8.05 12.90
N THR A 124 -1.32 -8.25 12.26
CA THR A 124 -0.32 -7.19 12.05
C THR A 124 -0.90 -6.03 11.24
N LEU A 125 -1.51 -6.32 10.08
CA LEU A 125 -2.17 -5.27 9.27
C LEU A 125 -3.36 -4.64 9.98
N GLY A 126 -4.15 -5.42 10.72
CA GLY A 126 -5.30 -4.94 11.49
C GLY A 126 -4.88 -3.97 12.61
N ILE A 127 -3.83 -4.30 13.36
CA ILE A 127 -3.27 -3.43 14.41
C ILE A 127 -2.73 -2.14 13.80
N LEU A 128 -1.96 -2.22 12.70
CA LEU A 128 -1.47 -1.03 12.00
C LEU A 128 -2.63 -0.16 11.50
N ALA A 129 -3.70 -0.77 10.97
CA ALA A 129 -4.88 -0.05 10.50
C ALA A 129 -5.62 0.65 11.65
N VAL A 130 -5.83 -0.01 12.79
CA VAL A 130 -6.42 0.61 13.98
C VAL A 130 -5.55 1.74 14.49
N PHE A 131 -4.23 1.54 14.57
CA PHE A 131 -3.31 2.59 14.99
C PHE A 131 -3.34 3.79 14.04
N GLY A 132 -3.43 3.55 12.72
CA GLY A 132 -3.58 4.60 11.70
C GLY A 132 -4.91 5.33 11.73
N LEU A 133 -5.97 4.65 12.17
CA LEU A 133 -7.29 5.26 12.35
C LEU A 133 -7.33 6.19 13.56
N ILE A 134 -6.67 5.81 14.65
CA ILE A 134 -6.73 6.56 15.92
C ILE A 134 -5.64 7.64 15.99
N GLY A 135 -4.42 7.31 15.55
CA GLY A 135 -3.20 8.05 15.88
C GLY A 135 -2.87 9.26 14.98
N VAL A 136 -3.72 9.59 14.00
CA VAL A 136 -3.49 10.71 13.06
C VAL A 136 -4.18 12.01 13.46
N HIS A 137 -5.04 11.97 14.48
CA HIS A 137 -6.00 13.03 14.78
C HIS A 137 -5.45 14.17 15.66
N GLU A 138 -4.40 14.87 15.20
CA GLU A 138 -3.78 15.95 15.97
C GLU A 138 -4.75 17.05 16.39
N ARG A 139 -5.70 17.42 15.52
CA ARG A 139 -6.65 18.50 15.80
C ARG A 139 -7.75 18.13 16.80
N LEU A 140 -8.02 16.83 16.97
CA LEU A 140 -9.00 16.31 17.93
C LEU A 140 -8.33 15.97 19.26
N VAL A 141 -7.16 15.32 19.21
CA VAL A 141 -6.47 14.75 20.38
C VAL A 141 -5.35 15.67 20.88
N GLY A 142 -4.99 16.71 20.12
CA GLY A 142 -3.89 17.63 20.42
C GLY A 142 -2.50 17.06 20.09
N SER A 143 -2.40 15.82 19.61
CA SER A 143 -1.13 15.16 19.29
C SER A 143 -1.27 14.18 18.12
N HIS A 144 -0.22 14.08 17.30
CA HIS A 144 -0.18 13.20 16.14
C HIS A 144 0.68 11.96 16.43
N TRP A 145 0.10 10.94 17.04
CA TRP A 145 0.84 9.76 17.53
C TRP A 145 1.64 9.03 16.45
N VAL A 146 1.08 8.86 15.24
CA VAL A 146 1.81 8.18 14.15
C VAL A 146 3.07 8.96 13.76
N LEU A 147 2.97 10.28 13.62
CA LEU A 147 4.10 11.16 13.31
C LEU A 147 5.12 11.18 14.44
N SER A 148 4.68 11.16 15.70
CA SER A 148 5.58 11.02 16.85
C SER A 148 6.37 9.72 16.79
N ILE A 149 5.76 8.60 16.40
CA ILE A 149 6.49 7.33 16.22
C ILE A 149 7.49 7.38 15.06
N VAL A 150 7.13 8.04 13.96
CA VAL A 150 8.06 8.29 12.85
C VAL A 150 9.29 9.07 13.35
N GLN A 151 9.08 10.08 14.21
CA GLN A 151 10.17 10.83 14.85
C GLN A 151 11.00 9.98 15.82
N TYR A 152 10.37 9.10 16.61
CA TYR A 152 11.07 8.13 17.46
C TYR A 152 11.94 7.14 16.67
N GLY A 153 11.67 6.95 15.38
CA GLY A 153 12.47 6.10 14.49
C GLY A 153 13.86 6.66 14.13
N TRP A 154 14.21 7.87 14.56
CA TRP A 154 15.52 8.50 14.33
C TRP A 154 16.43 8.41 15.57
N PRO A 155 17.70 8.00 15.45
CA PRO A 155 18.58 7.72 16.59
C PRO A 155 19.19 8.97 17.24
N ASP A 156 18.40 10.02 17.48
CA ASP A 156 18.88 11.30 18.02
C ASP A 156 19.08 11.29 19.53
N THR A 157 18.21 10.57 20.24
CA THR A 157 18.19 10.51 21.70
C THR A 157 18.30 9.05 22.15
N PRO A 158 18.76 8.80 23.39
CA PRO A 158 18.85 7.43 23.92
C PRO A 158 17.52 6.67 23.89
N SER A 159 16.39 7.37 24.12
CA SER A 159 15.05 6.77 24.03
C SER A 159 14.69 6.36 22.62
N ASN A 160 14.99 7.21 21.63
CA ASN A 160 14.70 6.93 20.23
C ASN A 160 15.60 5.82 19.68
N LEU A 161 16.86 5.81 20.11
CA LEU A 161 17.80 4.73 19.80
C LEU A 161 17.29 3.39 20.37
N LEU A 162 16.87 3.37 21.64
CA LEU A 162 16.29 2.16 22.26
C LEU A 162 15.06 1.68 21.48
N PHE A 163 14.14 2.58 21.13
CA PHE A 163 12.98 2.25 20.32
C PHE A 163 13.38 1.62 18.97
N SER A 164 14.34 2.23 18.28
CA SER A 164 14.85 1.76 16.98
C SER A 164 15.54 0.39 17.07
N VAL A 165 16.33 0.18 18.12
CA VAL A 165 17.01 -1.10 18.41
C VAL A 165 16.02 -2.21 18.76
N LEU A 166 14.83 -1.89 19.30
CA LEU A 166 13.78 -2.88 19.58
C LEU A 166 12.92 -3.19 18.35
N ILE A 167 12.53 -2.17 17.58
CA ILE A 167 11.59 -2.35 16.46
C ILE A 167 12.22 -3.00 15.24
N LEU A 168 13.51 -2.71 14.94
CA LEU A 168 14.18 -3.28 13.77
C LEU A 168 14.36 -4.79 13.87
N PRO A 169 14.83 -5.37 14.99
CA PRO A 169 14.93 -6.82 15.12
C PRO A 169 13.58 -7.52 15.13
N LEU A 170 12.58 -6.91 15.78
CA LEU A 170 11.22 -7.44 15.81
C LEU A 170 10.64 -7.52 14.38
N SER A 171 10.77 -6.43 13.62
CA SER A 171 10.28 -6.39 12.23
C SER A 171 11.06 -7.32 11.30
N GLY A 172 12.39 -7.43 11.44
CA GLY A 172 13.22 -8.37 10.66
C GLY A 172 12.86 -9.83 10.93
N MET A 173 12.69 -10.21 12.20
CA MET A 173 12.19 -11.53 12.62
C MET A 173 10.81 -11.82 12.02
N LEU A 174 9.87 -10.90 12.21
CA LEU A 174 8.48 -11.08 11.80
C LEU A 174 8.35 -11.14 10.27
N TYR A 175 9.10 -10.30 9.55
CA TYR A 175 9.19 -10.34 8.09
C TYR A 175 9.62 -11.72 7.58
N CYS A 176 10.71 -12.27 8.11
CA CYS A 176 11.20 -13.59 7.71
C CYS A 176 10.21 -14.70 8.09
N TYR A 177 9.58 -14.62 9.26
CA TYR A 177 8.56 -15.56 9.70
C TYR A 177 7.36 -15.59 8.76
N LEU A 178 6.83 -14.41 8.41
CA LEU A 178 5.67 -14.25 7.55
C LEU A 178 5.93 -14.69 6.10
N THR A 179 7.15 -14.43 5.61
CA THR A 179 7.53 -14.80 4.24
C THR A 179 7.82 -16.30 4.14
N ARG A 180 8.52 -16.88 5.15
CA ARG A 180 8.96 -18.28 5.21
C ARG A 180 9.04 -18.84 6.63
N PRO A 181 7.98 -19.50 7.12
CA PRO A 181 7.91 -19.96 8.52
C PRO A 181 8.78 -21.19 8.85
N ARG A 182 9.43 -21.84 7.86
CA ARG A 182 10.25 -23.04 8.10
C ARG A 182 11.70 -22.69 8.50
N ASP A 183 12.29 -21.69 7.86
CA ASP A 183 13.72 -21.34 8.01
C ASP A 183 13.93 -19.91 8.53
N PHE A 184 12.96 -19.40 9.29
CA PHE A 184 12.88 -17.97 9.59
C PHE A 184 13.92 -17.48 10.61
N LEU A 185 14.40 -18.34 11.53
CA LEU A 185 15.24 -17.90 12.64
C LEU A 185 16.57 -17.31 12.16
N LEU A 186 17.37 -18.07 11.41
CA LEU A 186 18.67 -17.61 10.94
C LEU A 186 18.55 -16.46 9.93
N SER A 187 17.64 -16.59 8.95
CA SER A 187 17.35 -15.52 7.97
C SER A 187 16.89 -14.25 8.66
N GLY A 188 16.06 -14.38 9.69
CA GLY A 188 15.59 -13.26 10.48
C GLY A 188 16.73 -12.61 11.25
N VAL A 189 17.62 -13.38 11.89
CA VAL A 189 18.74 -12.81 12.66
C VAL A 189 19.64 -12.02 11.74
N LEU A 190 19.95 -12.55 10.56
CA LEU A 190 20.74 -11.84 9.55
C LEU A 190 20.04 -10.57 9.05
N SER A 191 18.73 -10.63 8.82
CA SER A 191 17.94 -9.46 8.41
C SER A 191 17.92 -8.39 9.50
N SER A 192 17.75 -8.79 10.76
CA SER A 192 17.77 -7.90 11.92
C SER A 192 19.15 -7.26 12.13
N LEU A 193 20.22 -8.03 11.99
CA LEU A 193 21.60 -7.53 12.07
C LEU A 193 21.89 -6.53 10.95
N TRP A 194 21.41 -6.80 9.73
CA TRP A 194 21.51 -5.87 8.61
C TRP A 194 20.77 -4.55 8.88
N LEU A 195 19.55 -4.60 9.42
CA LEU A 195 18.81 -3.38 9.75
C LEU A 195 19.49 -2.59 10.88
N ILE A 196 20.02 -3.27 11.90
CA ILE A 196 20.78 -2.63 12.98
C ILE A 196 22.07 -2.01 12.42
N SER A 197 22.79 -2.66 11.52
CA SER A 197 24.02 -2.09 10.96
C SER A 197 23.74 -0.79 10.20
N MET A 198 22.61 -0.70 9.48
CA MET A 198 22.17 0.55 8.85
C MET A 198 21.80 1.63 9.88
N LEU A 199 21.20 1.24 11.01
CA LEU A 199 20.94 2.18 12.11
C LEU A 199 22.26 2.74 12.69
N VAL A 200 23.29 1.89 12.82
CA VAL A 200 24.63 2.31 13.28
C VAL A 200 25.26 3.29 12.28
N VAL A 201 25.16 3.03 10.97
CA VAL A 201 25.64 3.97 9.94
C VAL A 201 24.95 5.33 10.08
N SER A 202 23.62 5.33 10.21
CA SER A 202 22.82 6.54 10.42
C SER A 202 23.24 7.31 11.68
N TRP A 203 23.52 6.59 12.78
CA TRP A 203 23.92 7.17 14.06
C TRP A 203 25.35 7.74 14.08
N VAL A 204 26.32 7.05 13.47
CA VAL A 204 27.72 7.52 13.41
C VAL A 204 27.83 8.80 12.61
N GLY A 205 27.12 8.87 11.50
CA GLY A 205 26.96 10.13 10.80
C GLY A 205 28.11 10.51 9.87
N ASP A 206 28.87 9.55 9.34
CA ASP A 206 30.04 9.79 8.48
C ASP A 206 29.71 9.62 6.98
N SER A 207 30.21 10.54 6.14
CA SER A 207 29.90 10.55 4.71
C SER A 207 30.48 9.36 3.94
N LEU A 208 31.67 8.87 4.32
CA LEU A 208 32.26 7.69 3.66
C LEU A 208 31.49 6.42 4.03
N LEU A 209 31.12 6.27 5.31
CA LEU A 209 30.26 5.17 5.75
C LEU A 209 28.90 5.17 5.05
N ASP A 210 28.28 6.34 4.86
CA ASP A 210 27.02 6.45 4.13
C ASP A 210 27.18 5.96 2.67
N ILE A 211 28.24 6.37 1.97
CA ILE A 211 28.51 5.95 0.58
C ILE A 211 28.74 4.43 0.51
N VAL A 212 29.56 3.88 1.41
CA VAL A 212 29.80 2.43 1.48
C VAL A 212 28.51 1.67 1.76
N ALA A 213 27.66 2.18 2.67
CA ALA A 213 26.37 1.58 2.96
C ALA A 213 25.42 1.63 1.76
N LEU A 214 25.35 2.74 1.03
CA LEU A 214 24.54 2.87 -0.18
C LEU A 214 25.01 1.93 -1.29
N LEU A 215 26.32 1.76 -1.47
CA LEU A 215 26.89 0.78 -2.41
C LEU A 215 26.54 -0.66 -1.98
N ALA A 216 26.64 -0.98 -0.70
CA ALA A 216 26.27 -2.30 -0.17
C ALA A 216 24.77 -2.59 -0.35
N ILE A 217 23.90 -1.61 -0.09
CA ILE A 217 22.46 -1.68 -0.34
C ILE A 217 22.19 -1.95 -1.82
N SER A 218 22.82 -1.18 -2.72
CA SER A 218 22.65 -1.33 -4.16
C SER A 218 23.09 -2.71 -4.64
N ALA A 219 24.26 -3.16 -4.21
CA ALA A 219 24.77 -4.50 -4.52
C ALA A 219 23.83 -5.60 -4.02
N LEU A 220 23.33 -5.48 -2.78
CA LEU A 220 22.38 -6.44 -2.19
C LEU A 220 21.05 -6.46 -2.94
N GLY A 221 20.55 -5.29 -3.36
CA GLY A 221 19.34 -5.15 -4.16
C GLY A 221 19.46 -5.80 -5.53
N ILE A 222 20.53 -5.51 -6.26
CA ILE A 222 20.84 -6.11 -7.58
C ILE A 222 20.99 -7.64 -7.43
N LEU A 223 21.69 -8.09 -6.39
CA LEU A 223 21.85 -9.51 -6.11
C LEU A 223 20.50 -10.18 -5.82
N GLY A 224 19.63 -9.53 -5.05
CA GLY A 224 18.27 -10.00 -4.78
C GLY A 224 17.44 -10.17 -6.05
N LEU A 225 17.47 -9.20 -6.95
CA LEU A 225 16.81 -9.30 -8.26
C LEU A 225 17.40 -10.42 -9.11
N ALA A 226 18.73 -10.61 -9.11
CA ALA A 226 19.39 -11.70 -9.82
C ALA A 226 19.03 -13.09 -9.26
N VAL A 227 18.88 -13.21 -7.94
CA VAL A 227 18.37 -14.42 -7.27
C VAL A 227 16.91 -14.66 -7.65
N ARG A 228 16.05 -13.64 -7.64
CA ARG A 228 14.66 -13.76 -8.13
C ARG A 228 14.58 -14.16 -9.59
N ALA A 229 15.49 -13.68 -10.43
CA ALA A 229 15.58 -14.06 -11.85
C ALA A 229 16.03 -15.51 -12.04
N GLY A 230 16.49 -16.19 -10.99
CA GLY A 230 17.07 -17.53 -11.10
C GLY A 230 18.42 -17.53 -11.81
N ARG A 231 19.17 -16.42 -11.83
CA ARG A 231 20.52 -16.35 -12.41
C ARG A 231 21.62 -16.69 -11.39
N ALA A 232 21.35 -16.52 -10.10
CA ALA A 232 22.29 -16.76 -9.01
C ALA A 232 21.92 -17.99 -8.16
N ASN A 233 21.76 -19.17 -8.80
CA ASN A 233 21.30 -20.37 -8.09
C ASN A 233 22.26 -20.86 -7.01
N ALA A 234 23.58 -20.71 -7.19
CA ALA A 234 24.57 -21.06 -6.18
C ALA A 234 24.30 -20.33 -4.85
N ILE A 235 23.86 -19.06 -4.93
CA ILE A 235 23.50 -18.25 -3.76
C ILE A 235 22.12 -18.62 -3.24
N SER A 236 21.18 -18.99 -4.12
CA SER A 236 19.85 -19.47 -3.70
C SER A 236 19.87 -20.81 -2.94
N GLN A 237 20.95 -21.59 -3.11
CA GLN A 237 21.24 -22.84 -2.43
C GLN A 237 22.02 -22.64 -1.12
N LEU A 238 22.59 -21.46 -0.89
CA LEU A 238 23.13 -21.11 0.43
C LEU A 238 21.96 -20.96 1.40
N ASN A 239 21.72 -22.02 2.16
CA ASN A 239 20.70 -22.10 3.19
C ASN A 239 20.69 -20.95 4.22
N PRO A 240 21.81 -20.26 4.57
CA PRO A 240 21.71 -19.20 5.55
C PRO A 240 21.13 -17.88 5.01
N LEU A 241 21.21 -17.60 3.71
CA LEU A 241 20.89 -16.27 3.20
C LEU A 241 19.37 -16.07 3.04
N PRO A 242 18.86 -14.88 3.42
CA PRO A 242 17.49 -14.53 3.09
C PRO A 242 17.32 -14.53 1.57
N LYS A 243 16.29 -15.20 1.03
CA LYS A 243 16.15 -15.28 -0.45
C LYS A 243 15.51 -14.03 -1.09
N GLU A 244 15.00 -13.10 -0.27
CA GLU A 244 14.40 -11.83 -0.71
C GLU A 244 15.30 -10.66 -0.32
N LEU A 245 16.55 -10.72 -0.79
CA LEU A 245 17.60 -9.74 -0.48
C LEU A 245 17.24 -8.34 -0.97
N ASP A 246 16.44 -8.23 -2.04
CA ASP A 246 15.96 -6.97 -2.59
C ASP A 246 15.02 -6.23 -1.63
N THR A 247 14.09 -6.94 -0.99
CA THR A 247 13.21 -6.35 0.03
C THR A 247 13.99 -5.94 1.28
N ILE A 248 15.02 -6.71 1.67
CA ILE A 248 15.87 -6.40 2.83
C ILE A 248 16.79 -5.22 2.53
N ALA A 249 17.31 -5.12 1.31
CA ALA A 249 18.06 -3.95 0.84
C ALA A 249 17.19 -2.68 0.89
N LEU A 250 15.93 -2.76 0.46
CA LEU A 250 14.96 -1.68 0.62
C LEU A 250 14.77 -1.31 2.11
N GLY A 251 14.65 -2.30 2.99
CA GLY A 251 14.58 -2.07 4.44
C GLY A 251 15.78 -1.25 4.95
N GLY A 252 16.99 -1.64 4.54
CA GLY A 252 18.21 -0.89 4.88
C GLY A 252 18.23 0.54 4.33
N LEU A 253 17.81 0.73 3.07
CA LEU A 253 17.68 2.04 2.46
C LEU A 253 16.71 2.92 3.25
N LEU A 254 15.56 2.37 3.66
CA LEU A 254 14.55 3.08 4.45
C LEU A 254 15.05 3.44 5.85
N VAL A 255 15.85 2.58 6.51
CA VAL A 255 16.46 2.93 7.81
C VAL A 255 17.32 4.18 7.67
N LEU A 256 18.15 4.26 6.63
CA LEU A 256 19.00 5.42 6.38
C LEU A 256 18.21 6.66 5.98
N THR A 257 17.18 6.51 5.15
CA THR A 257 16.51 7.65 4.49
C THR A 257 15.27 8.15 5.22
N TRP A 258 14.48 7.25 5.78
CA TRP A 258 13.16 7.50 6.38
C TRP A 258 13.06 7.05 7.86
N GLY A 259 14.12 6.50 8.42
CA GLY A 259 14.19 6.05 9.81
C GLY A 259 13.68 4.63 10.06
N ALA A 260 13.90 4.15 11.29
CA ALA A 260 13.66 2.76 11.69
C ALA A 260 12.19 2.34 11.59
N TRP A 261 11.27 3.21 11.99
CA TRP A 261 9.83 2.94 11.93
C TRP A 261 9.34 2.73 10.49
N SER A 262 9.76 3.61 9.57
CA SER A 262 9.39 3.54 8.16
C SER A 262 9.86 2.25 7.51
N ALA A 263 11.08 1.82 7.82
CA ALA A 263 11.61 0.52 7.40
C ALA A 263 10.80 -0.64 7.96
N ALA A 264 10.55 -0.65 9.28
CA ALA A 264 9.80 -1.70 9.97
C ALA A 264 8.40 -1.86 9.39
N VAL A 265 7.62 -0.78 9.29
CA VAL A 265 6.26 -0.81 8.73
C VAL A 265 6.27 -1.31 7.29
N THR A 266 7.21 -0.85 6.46
CA THR A 266 7.26 -1.27 5.05
C THR A 266 7.50 -2.77 4.92
N LEU A 267 8.44 -3.33 5.68
CA LEU A 267 8.69 -4.78 5.70
C LEU A 267 7.47 -5.56 6.21
N LEU A 268 6.81 -5.07 7.26
CA LEU A 268 5.62 -5.70 7.82
C LEU A 268 4.43 -5.67 6.86
N VAL A 269 4.20 -4.56 6.16
CA VAL A 269 3.15 -4.45 5.14
C VAL A 269 3.44 -5.42 4.00
N ILE A 270 4.64 -5.40 3.43
CA ILE A 270 5.03 -6.28 2.31
C ILE A 270 4.84 -7.76 2.69
N SER A 271 5.33 -8.18 3.85
CA SER A 271 5.24 -9.58 4.30
C SER A 271 3.84 -10.00 4.71
N SER A 272 3.06 -9.10 5.30
CA SER A 272 1.67 -9.41 5.69
C SER A 272 0.74 -9.50 4.48
N VAL A 273 0.96 -8.68 3.44
CA VAL A 273 0.23 -8.79 2.16
C VAL A 273 0.53 -10.13 1.50
N ASP A 274 1.81 -10.54 1.50
CA ASP A 274 2.21 -11.85 1.02
C ASP A 274 1.48 -12.99 1.77
N GLY A 275 1.48 -12.94 3.11
CA GLY A 275 0.78 -13.90 3.95
C GLY A 275 -0.74 -13.94 3.69
N LEU A 276 -1.38 -12.78 3.58
CA LEU A 276 -2.83 -12.63 3.41
C LEU A 276 -3.34 -13.12 2.05
N LEU A 277 -2.62 -12.82 0.96
CA LEU A 277 -3.00 -13.22 -0.39
C LEU A 277 -2.79 -14.73 -0.65
N ARG A 278 -1.85 -15.37 0.05
CA ARG A 278 -1.66 -16.84 -0.02
C ARG A 278 -2.83 -17.62 0.57
N THR A 279 -3.65 -16.97 1.39
CA THR A 279 -4.49 -17.64 2.37
C THR A 279 -5.92 -17.08 2.36
N LYS A 280 -6.26 -16.13 3.24
CA LYS A 280 -7.62 -15.59 3.44
C LYS A 280 -8.16 -14.91 2.19
N LEU A 281 -7.33 -14.16 1.48
CA LEU A 281 -7.72 -13.45 0.25
C LEU A 281 -7.38 -14.22 -1.04
N ALA A 282 -7.15 -15.54 -0.94
CA ALA A 282 -6.91 -16.37 -2.13
C ALA A 282 -8.09 -16.38 -3.11
N TRP A 283 -9.31 -16.10 -2.65
CA TRP A 283 -10.47 -15.93 -3.53
C TRP A 283 -10.37 -14.68 -4.41
N VAL A 284 -9.67 -13.63 -3.95
CA VAL A 284 -9.43 -12.41 -4.73
C VAL A 284 -8.44 -12.70 -5.85
N THR A 285 -7.43 -13.54 -5.60
CA THR A 285 -6.42 -13.90 -6.61
C THR A 285 -6.93 -14.93 -7.61
N LYS A 286 -7.73 -15.90 -7.17
CA LYS A 286 -8.30 -16.96 -8.02
C LYS A 286 -9.59 -16.56 -8.74
N GLY A 287 -10.24 -15.48 -8.31
CA GLY A 287 -11.50 -15.03 -8.90
C GLY A 287 -11.30 -14.51 -10.33
N GLU A 288 -12.31 -14.70 -11.20
CA GLU A 288 -12.29 -14.10 -12.53
C GLU A 288 -12.41 -12.57 -12.44
N HIS A 289 -11.34 -11.85 -12.78
CA HIS A 289 -11.31 -10.38 -12.83
C HIS A 289 -11.97 -9.83 -14.10
N SER A 290 -13.21 -10.24 -14.37
CA SER A 290 -13.99 -9.77 -15.52
C SER A 290 -15.05 -8.75 -15.11
N LEU A 291 -15.50 -7.92 -16.06
CA LEU A 291 -16.63 -7.00 -15.85
C LEU A 291 -17.95 -7.73 -15.55
N GLY A 292 -18.03 -9.04 -15.82
CA GLY A 292 -19.18 -9.87 -15.46
C GLY A 292 -19.19 -10.27 -13.98
N ASN A 293 -18.05 -10.20 -13.28
CA ASN A 293 -17.95 -10.54 -11.86
C ASN A 293 -17.41 -9.35 -11.05
N ALA A 294 -18.33 -8.46 -10.66
CA ALA A 294 -18.00 -7.21 -10.00
C ALA A 294 -17.16 -7.37 -8.72
N ARG A 295 -17.38 -8.46 -7.97
CA ARG A 295 -16.79 -8.60 -6.64
C ARG A 295 -15.26 -8.79 -6.63
N PRO A 296 -14.70 -9.85 -7.24
CA PRO A 296 -13.25 -10.04 -7.30
C PRO A 296 -12.58 -8.90 -8.08
N PHE A 297 -13.26 -8.32 -9.09
CA PHE A 297 -12.75 -7.16 -9.81
C PHE A 297 -12.59 -5.94 -8.89
N ILE A 298 -13.65 -5.54 -8.19
CA ILE A 298 -13.63 -4.39 -7.27
C ILE A 298 -12.67 -4.64 -6.11
N ALA A 299 -12.62 -5.87 -5.57
CA ALA A 299 -11.67 -6.25 -4.53
C ALA A 299 -10.22 -6.10 -5.01
N ALA A 300 -9.90 -6.56 -6.22
CA ALA A 300 -8.57 -6.42 -6.82
C ALA A 300 -8.20 -4.95 -7.13
N ALA A 301 -9.19 -4.09 -7.34
CA ALA A 301 -8.97 -2.65 -7.52
C ALA A 301 -8.70 -1.92 -6.19
N VAL A 302 -9.49 -2.24 -5.16
CA VAL A 302 -9.52 -1.48 -3.89
C VAL A 302 -8.46 -1.96 -2.91
N LEU A 303 -8.13 -3.25 -2.90
CA LEU A 303 -7.17 -3.81 -1.95
C LEU A 303 -5.78 -3.15 -2.06
N PRO A 304 -5.18 -2.96 -3.25
CA PRO A 304 -3.90 -2.27 -3.37
C PRO A 304 -3.97 -0.80 -2.92
N ILE A 305 -5.06 -0.09 -3.23
CA ILE A 305 -5.30 1.29 -2.78
C ILE A 305 -5.35 1.35 -1.24
N ALA A 306 -6.08 0.44 -0.61
CA ALA A 306 -6.23 0.40 0.84
C ALA A 306 -4.91 0.07 1.55
N ILE A 307 -4.12 -0.87 1.00
CA ILE A 307 -2.78 -1.21 1.50
C ILE A 307 -1.82 -0.03 1.35
N TRP A 308 -1.82 0.63 0.20
CA TRP A 308 -0.98 1.81 -0.03
C TRP A 308 -1.36 2.95 0.91
N THR A 309 -2.67 3.18 1.10
CA THR A 309 -3.19 4.18 2.04
C THR A 309 -2.77 3.86 3.48
N LEU A 310 -2.82 2.59 3.89
CA LEU A 310 -2.35 2.15 5.21
C LEU A 310 -0.86 2.45 5.38
N TRP A 311 -0.04 2.02 4.43
CA TRP A 311 1.40 2.24 4.44
C TRP A 311 1.73 3.73 4.53
N TRP A 312 1.10 4.54 3.68
CA TRP A 312 1.27 5.99 3.66
C TRP A 312 0.83 6.67 4.97
N THR A 313 -0.28 6.22 5.55
CA THR A 313 -0.76 6.68 6.87
C THR A 313 0.29 6.42 7.94
N MET A 314 0.89 5.23 7.94
CA MET A 314 1.93 4.83 8.90
C MET A 314 3.24 5.63 8.78
N LEU A 315 3.48 6.30 7.65
CA LEU A 315 4.59 7.24 7.48
C LEU A 315 4.29 8.63 8.11
N GLY A 316 3.16 8.78 8.80
CA GLY A 316 2.77 10.03 9.47
C GLY A 316 2.33 11.14 8.51
N GLN A 317 1.97 10.76 7.28
CA GLN A 317 1.67 11.71 6.19
C GLN A 317 0.19 12.03 6.06
N VAL A 318 -0.65 11.52 6.97
CA VAL A 318 -2.10 11.72 6.97
C VAL A 318 -2.56 12.46 8.22
N ASN A 319 -3.30 13.56 8.08
CA ASN A 319 -3.74 14.39 9.23
C ASN A 319 -5.11 14.03 9.84
N GLY A 320 -5.81 13.03 9.28
CA GLY A 320 -7.10 12.55 9.81
C GLY A 320 -8.24 13.58 9.80
N LEU A 321 -9.04 13.60 10.88
CA LEU A 321 -10.29 14.38 11.00
C LEU A 321 -10.07 15.76 11.66
N GLU A 322 -10.92 16.73 11.31
CA GLU A 322 -11.05 18.03 11.98
C GLU A 322 -11.99 17.98 13.21
N ALA A 323 -12.05 19.08 13.97
CA ALA A 323 -12.77 19.26 15.25
C ALA A 323 -14.27 18.86 15.26
N TRP A 324 -14.87 18.56 14.11
CA TRP A 324 -16.27 18.17 13.94
C TRP A 324 -16.45 16.79 13.29
N GLY A 325 -15.40 15.95 13.29
CA GLY A 325 -15.44 14.62 12.67
C GLY A 325 -15.49 14.65 11.14
N LEU A 326 -15.28 15.82 10.53
CA LEU A 326 -15.21 15.98 9.07
C LEU A 326 -13.79 15.73 8.56
N PRO A 327 -13.63 15.20 7.35
CA PRO A 327 -12.31 14.98 6.76
C PRO A 327 -11.58 16.31 6.58
N HIS A 328 -10.33 16.34 7.03
CA HIS A 328 -9.49 17.52 6.91
C HIS A 328 -9.20 17.83 5.43
N PRO A 329 -9.35 19.08 4.93
CA PRO A 329 -9.06 19.40 3.53
C PRO A 329 -7.62 19.13 3.09
N ARG A 330 -6.67 19.04 4.03
CA ARG A 330 -5.30 18.59 3.81
C ARG A 330 -5.15 17.21 4.46
N GLU A 331 -5.66 16.19 3.80
CA GLU A 331 -5.39 14.81 4.22
C GLU A 331 -3.90 14.51 4.09
N LEU A 332 -3.22 15.10 3.10
CA LEU A 332 -1.77 15.05 2.96
C LEU A 332 -1.11 16.34 3.40
N ASP A 333 -0.09 16.19 4.24
CA ASP A 333 0.78 17.29 4.64
C ASP A 333 2.24 16.98 4.24
N PRO A 334 2.62 17.28 2.99
CA PRO A 334 4.01 17.10 2.55
C PRO A 334 4.99 17.96 3.36
N GLY A 335 4.52 19.00 4.05
CA GLY A 335 5.33 19.80 4.96
C GLY A 335 5.74 19.06 6.24
N ARG A 336 5.15 17.89 6.51
CA ARG A 336 5.49 17.00 7.64
C ARG A 336 6.35 15.81 7.22
N ILE A 337 6.80 15.76 5.98
CA ILE A 337 7.76 14.76 5.53
C ILE A 337 9.08 14.99 6.27
N ILE A 338 9.41 14.08 7.19
CA ILE A 338 10.69 14.09 7.89
C ILE A 338 11.62 13.16 7.12
N VAL A 339 12.35 13.72 6.15
CA VAL A 339 13.40 12.98 5.44
C VAL A 339 14.73 13.63 5.73
N ARG A 340 15.53 12.95 6.56
CA ARG A 340 16.93 13.32 6.79
C ARG A 340 17.88 12.61 5.82
N GLY A 341 17.37 11.62 5.10
CA GLY A 341 18.09 10.85 4.10
C GLY A 341 18.69 11.64 2.95
N GLY A 342 18.20 12.84 2.65
CA GLY A 342 18.72 13.63 1.52
C GLY A 342 20.21 13.98 1.63
N TYR A 343 20.75 13.99 2.85
CA TYR A 343 22.13 14.33 3.16
C TYR A 343 23.08 13.12 3.22
N LEU A 344 22.58 11.90 2.99
CA LEU A 344 23.42 10.70 3.04
C LEU A 344 24.53 10.76 1.98
N GLY A 345 25.77 10.56 2.40
CA GLY A 345 26.96 10.59 1.54
C GLY A 345 27.46 12.00 1.18
N PHE A 346 26.63 13.03 1.38
CA PHE A 346 26.97 14.44 1.19
C PHE A 346 26.36 15.27 2.32
N ARG A 347 26.92 15.15 3.53
CA ARG A 347 26.31 15.71 4.74
C ARG A 347 26.37 17.22 4.86
N GLU A 348 27.39 17.83 4.26
CA GLU A 348 27.60 19.28 4.33
C GLU A 348 26.84 20.03 3.22
N ASP A 349 26.90 19.53 1.98
CA ASP A 349 26.28 20.18 0.82
C ASP A 349 25.80 19.13 -0.21
N PRO A 350 24.62 18.51 0.00
CA PRO A 350 24.08 17.54 -0.93
C PRO A 350 23.49 18.23 -2.18
N PRO A 351 23.81 17.74 -3.39
CA PRO A 351 23.15 18.22 -4.60
C PRO A 351 21.62 18.06 -4.50
N THR A 352 20.85 19.03 -4.97
CA THR A 352 19.38 18.98 -4.88
C THR A 352 18.78 17.74 -5.56
N LEU A 353 19.36 17.32 -6.69
CA LEU A 353 18.96 16.09 -7.39
C LEU A 353 19.19 14.85 -6.52
N TRP A 354 20.28 14.82 -5.75
CA TRP A 354 20.62 13.72 -4.85
C TRP A 354 19.62 13.63 -3.70
N MET A 355 19.31 14.76 -3.07
CA MET A 355 18.26 14.83 -2.04
C MET A 355 16.92 14.30 -2.56
N ALA A 356 16.50 14.79 -3.75
CA ALA A 356 15.26 14.36 -4.37
C ALA A 356 15.26 12.85 -4.68
N ALA A 357 16.38 12.33 -5.19
CA ALA A 357 16.54 10.90 -5.48
C ALA A 357 16.43 10.04 -4.22
N LEU A 358 17.09 10.40 -3.12
CA LEU A 358 17.06 9.65 -1.87
C LEU A 358 15.72 9.72 -1.14
N ILE A 359 14.92 10.76 -1.37
CA ILE A 359 13.51 10.82 -0.93
C ILE A 359 12.65 9.89 -1.80
N PHE A 360 12.80 9.97 -3.13
CA PHE A 360 11.88 9.37 -4.09
C PHE A 360 12.12 7.88 -4.33
N ILE A 361 13.38 7.45 -4.46
CA ILE A 361 13.75 6.07 -4.77
C ILE A 361 13.18 5.07 -3.75
N PRO A 362 13.32 5.27 -2.42
CA PRO A 362 12.75 4.34 -1.45
C PRO A 362 11.22 4.22 -1.61
N LEU A 363 10.51 5.34 -1.81
CA LEU A 363 9.06 5.33 -1.99
C LEU A 363 8.65 4.54 -3.25
N LEU A 364 9.37 4.77 -4.36
CA LEU A 364 9.13 4.11 -5.62
C LEU A 364 9.36 2.59 -5.48
N LEU A 365 10.48 2.20 -4.85
CA LEU A 365 10.82 0.80 -4.62
C LEU A 365 9.84 0.11 -3.67
N SER A 366 9.42 0.76 -2.58
CA SER A 366 8.40 0.20 -1.66
C SER A 366 7.08 -0.08 -2.37
N THR A 367 6.61 0.87 -3.18
CA THR A 367 5.36 0.73 -3.93
C THR A 367 5.49 -0.34 -5.02
N THR A 368 6.63 -0.38 -5.71
CA THR A 368 6.93 -1.36 -6.77
C THR A 368 7.00 -2.77 -6.19
N LEU A 369 7.77 -3.00 -5.12
CA LEU A 369 7.93 -4.31 -4.49
C LEU A 369 6.63 -4.83 -3.87
N THR A 370 5.82 -3.94 -3.29
CA THR A 370 4.48 -4.30 -2.80
C THR A 370 3.58 -4.77 -3.94
N SER A 371 3.60 -4.07 -5.08
CA SER A 371 2.84 -4.45 -6.28
C SER A 371 3.35 -5.75 -6.90
N MET A 372 4.67 -5.93 -7.01
CA MET A 372 5.29 -7.18 -7.47
C MET A 372 4.88 -8.36 -6.59
N LYS A 373 4.79 -8.16 -5.26
CA LYS A 373 4.33 -9.19 -4.34
C LYS A 373 2.90 -9.63 -4.58
N MET A 374 2.03 -8.69 -4.93
CA MET A 374 0.65 -9.00 -5.32
C MET A 374 0.61 -9.79 -6.64
N LEU A 375 1.41 -9.39 -7.64
CA LEU A 375 1.54 -10.08 -8.92
C LEU A 375 2.10 -11.51 -8.76
N GLU A 376 3.12 -11.70 -7.92
CA GLU A 376 3.70 -13.01 -7.59
C GLU A 376 2.66 -13.98 -6.98
N ARG A 377 1.57 -13.45 -6.41
CA ARG A 377 0.44 -14.21 -5.86
C ARG A 377 -0.74 -14.37 -6.79
N GLY A 378 -0.61 -13.92 -8.03
CA GLY A 378 -1.65 -14.03 -9.04
C GLY A 378 -2.77 -12.99 -8.91
N LEU A 379 -2.59 -11.94 -8.11
CA LEU A 379 -3.53 -10.82 -8.13
C LEU A 379 -3.36 -10.05 -9.44
N SER A 380 -4.43 -9.96 -10.25
CA SER A 380 -4.44 -9.06 -11.38
C SER A 380 -4.47 -7.62 -10.89
N LEU A 381 -3.47 -6.81 -11.29
CA LEU A 381 -3.42 -5.38 -10.97
C LEU A 381 -4.03 -4.49 -12.07
N HIS A 382 -4.63 -5.08 -13.11
CA HIS A 382 -5.39 -4.30 -14.10
C HIS A 382 -6.61 -3.57 -13.51
N PRO A 383 -7.42 -4.17 -12.62
CA PRO A 383 -8.50 -3.43 -11.95
C PRO A 383 -7.98 -2.24 -11.13
N TYR A 384 -6.79 -2.38 -10.53
CA TYR A 384 -6.12 -1.32 -9.79
C TYR A 384 -5.64 -0.18 -10.71
N SER A 385 -5.07 -0.48 -11.88
CA SER A 385 -4.71 0.57 -12.85
C SER A 385 -5.92 1.34 -13.37
N ILE A 386 -7.04 0.65 -13.60
CA ILE A 386 -8.31 1.26 -14.01
C ILE A 386 -8.82 2.19 -12.89
N ALA A 387 -8.76 1.76 -11.65
CA ALA A 387 -9.17 2.57 -10.50
C ALA A 387 -8.34 3.85 -10.37
N LEU A 388 -7.01 3.77 -10.48
CA LEU A 388 -6.12 4.93 -10.47
C LEU A 388 -6.39 5.87 -11.65
N SER A 389 -6.66 5.33 -12.84
CA SER A 389 -7.00 6.12 -14.02
C SER A 389 -8.32 6.85 -13.84
N LEU A 390 -9.32 6.19 -13.25
CA LEU A 390 -10.62 6.80 -12.98
C LEU A 390 -10.49 7.92 -11.92
N GLN A 391 -9.67 7.71 -10.91
CA GLN A 391 -9.33 8.74 -9.92
C GLN A 391 -8.66 9.96 -10.56
N LEU A 392 -7.73 9.73 -11.50
CA LEU A 392 -7.07 10.79 -12.25
C LEU A 392 -8.08 11.62 -13.06
N VAL A 393 -9.00 10.95 -13.78
CA VAL A 393 -10.08 11.61 -14.52
C VAL A 393 -10.97 12.43 -13.60
N GLY A 394 -11.38 11.87 -12.46
CA GLY A 394 -12.19 12.60 -11.48
C GLY A 394 -11.48 13.82 -10.89
N CYS A 395 -10.17 13.73 -10.65
CA CYS A 395 -9.36 14.85 -10.19
C CYS A 395 -9.26 15.97 -11.24
N PHE A 396 -8.98 15.64 -12.50
CA PHE A 396 -8.93 16.63 -13.58
C PHE A 396 -10.30 17.28 -13.84
N ALA A 397 -11.38 16.48 -13.84
CA ALA A 397 -12.73 17.00 -13.99
C ALA A 397 -13.09 17.99 -12.87
N THR A 398 -12.64 17.73 -11.63
CA THR A 398 -12.87 18.62 -10.49
C THR A 398 -11.97 19.85 -10.54
N LEU A 399 -10.73 19.71 -11.03
CA LEU A 399 -9.75 20.80 -11.11
C LEU A 399 -10.24 21.96 -11.98
N ALA A 400 -11.00 21.67 -13.04
CA ALA A 400 -11.60 22.68 -13.92
C ALA A 400 -12.51 23.69 -13.19
N TYR A 401 -13.12 23.28 -12.06
CA TYR A 401 -14.01 24.11 -11.26
C TYR A 401 -13.37 24.59 -9.94
N ALA A 402 -12.13 24.19 -9.67
CA ALA A 402 -11.41 24.50 -8.44
C ALA A 402 -10.67 25.86 -8.38
N PRO A 403 -10.43 26.67 -9.45
CA PRO A 403 -9.65 27.92 -9.34
C PRO A 403 -10.05 28.88 -8.22
N PRO A 404 -11.35 29.09 -7.89
CA PRO A 404 -11.73 29.95 -6.76
C PRO A 404 -11.35 29.38 -5.38
N TYR A 405 -10.88 28.13 -5.28
CA TYR A 405 -10.62 27.41 -4.05
C TYR A 405 -9.17 26.87 -4.00
N PRO A 406 -8.18 27.68 -3.59
CA PRO A 406 -6.76 27.31 -3.67
C PRO A 406 -6.41 26.05 -2.88
N ARG A 407 -7.10 25.80 -1.76
CA ARG A 407 -6.93 24.57 -0.96
C ARG A 407 -7.39 23.31 -1.72
N LEU A 408 -8.45 23.42 -2.50
CA LEU A 408 -8.95 22.32 -3.33
C LEU A 408 -8.00 22.06 -4.50
N VAL A 409 -7.53 23.11 -5.17
CA VAL A 409 -6.50 23.01 -6.23
C VAL A 409 -5.26 22.27 -5.72
N PHE A 410 -4.76 22.65 -4.55
CA PHE A 410 -3.62 21.99 -3.92
C PHE A 410 -3.89 20.50 -3.66
N SER A 411 -5.02 20.15 -3.04
CA SER A 411 -5.37 18.75 -2.75
C SER A 411 -5.53 17.91 -4.02
N LEU A 412 -6.21 18.45 -5.04
CA LEU A 412 -6.39 17.77 -6.33
C LEU A 412 -5.07 17.58 -7.09
N THR A 413 -4.19 18.59 -7.05
CA THR A 413 -2.86 18.50 -7.69
C THR A 413 -2.04 17.38 -7.04
N TRP A 414 -2.05 17.28 -5.72
CA TRP A 414 -1.37 16.17 -5.04
C TRP A 414 -2.01 14.82 -5.34
N ASN A 415 -3.34 14.70 -5.35
CA ASN A 415 -4.01 13.47 -5.79
C ASN A 415 -3.50 13.02 -7.17
N ILE A 416 -3.44 13.95 -8.13
CA ILE A 416 -2.95 13.69 -9.49
C ILE A 416 -1.51 13.17 -9.45
N VAL A 417 -0.61 13.86 -8.73
CA VAL A 417 0.79 13.45 -8.58
C VAL A 417 0.90 12.05 -7.97
N PHE A 418 0.12 11.73 -6.93
CA PHE A 418 0.15 10.41 -6.31
C PHE A 418 -0.43 9.31 -7.20
N CYS A 419 -1.50 9.57 -7.94
CA CYS A 419 -2.04 8.62 -8.91
C CYS A 419 -1.02 8.33 -10.02
N ILE A 420 -0.38 9.36 -10.57
CA ILE A 420 0.69 9.21 -11.56
C ILE A 420 1.86 8.41 -10.97
N PHE A 421 2.30 8.75 -9.76
CA PHE A 421 3.36 8.03 -9.05
C PHE A 421 3.04 6.54 -8.88
N GLN A 422 1.83 6.21 -8.42
CA GLN A 422 1.39 4.82 -8.25
C GLN A 422 1.28 4.08 -9.58
N LEU A 423 0.82 4.75 -10.66
CA LEU A 423 0.82 4.20 -12.01
C LEU A 423 2.24 3.93 -12.52
N CYS A 424 3.19 4.84 -12.30
CA CYS A 424 4.59 4.62 -12.64
C CYS A 424 5.19 3.42 -11.88
N ALA A 425 4.95 3.33 -10.57
CA ALA A 425 5.38 2.18 -9.78
C ALA A 425 4.75 0.87 -10.26
N LEU A 426 3.49 0.90 -10.69
CA LEU A 426 2.79 -0.25 -11.24
C LEU A 426 3.36 -0.70 -12.59
N VAL A 427 3.67 0.23 -13.49
CA VAL A 427 4.35 -0.06 -14.75
C VAL A 427 5.70 -0.71 -14.47
N LEU A 428 6.50 -0.15 -13.56
CA LEU A 428 7.78 -0.74 -13.15
C LEU A 428 7.58 -2.16 -12.59
N ALA A 429 6.54 -2.39 -11.79
CA ALA A 429 6.24 -3.71 -11.24
C ALA A 429 5.89 -4.73 -12.34
N PHE A 430 5.10 -4.34 -13.36
CA PHE A 430 4.79 -5.20 -14.50
C PHE A 430 6.04 -5.49 -15.35
N GLU A 431 6.80 -4.47 -15.69
CA GLU A 431 8.01 -4.60 -16.52
C GLU A 431 9.05 -5.49 -15.82
N THR A 432 9.36 -5.21 -14.55
CA THR A 432 10.28 -6.04 -13.76
C THR A 432 9.79 -7.47 -13.62
N SER A 433 8.49 -7.69 -13.35
CA SER A 433 7.93 -9.05 -13.26
C SER A 433 8.01 -9.80 -14.59
N SER A 434 7.76 -9.10 -15.72
CA SER A 434 7.84 -9.68 -17.06
C SER A 434 9.28 -10.07 -17.44
N VAL A 435 10.25 -9.19 -17.16
CA VAL A 435 11.68 -9.46 -17.39
C VAL A 435 12.13 -10.63 -16.53
N LEU A 436 11.77 -10.67 -15.24
CA LEU A 436 12.08 -11.79 -14.36
C LEU A 436 11.46 -13.11 -14.87
N GLY A 437 10.23 -13.07 -15.38
CA GLY A 437 9.58 -14.22 -16.00
C GLY A 437 10.30 -14.72 -17.26
N TRP A 438 10.66 -13.80 -18.16
CA TRP A 438 11.42 -14.11 -19.37
C TRP A 438 12.77 -14.75 -19.03
N LEU A 439 13.52 -14.16 -18.08
CA LEU A 439 14.80 -14.67 -17.61
C LEU A 439 14.73 -16.08 -17.03
N ARG A 440 13.65 -16.41 -16.30
CA ARG A 440 13.42 -17.77 -15.79
C ARG A 440 13.12 -18.76 -16.92
N SER A 441 12.31 -18.35 -17.90
CA SER A 441 11.88 -19.22 -19.01
C SER A 441 13.01 -19.55 -20.00
N GLY A 442 13.89 -18.58 -20.30
CA GLY A 442 15.06 -18.79 -21.16
C GLY A 442 16.02 -19.85 -20.61
N ARG A 443 16.13 -19.94 -19.29
CA ARG A 443 16.94 -20.94 -18.60
C ARG A 443 16.32 -22.34 -18.60
N GLN A 444 14.99 -22.45 -18.43
CA GLN A 444 14.31 -23.76 -18.54
C GLN A 444 14.54 -24.38 -19.92
N ARG A 445 14.56 -23.57 -20.99
CA ARG A 445 14.89 -24.03 -22.34
C ARG A 445 16.34 -24.49 -22.50
N GLN A 446 17.31 -23.84 -21.84
CA GLN A 446 18.71 -24.28 -21.88
C GLN A 446 18.91 -25.62 -21.16
N HIS A 447 18.31 -25.82 -19.99
CA HIS A 447 18.40 -27.11 -19.28
C HIS A 447 17.72 -28.27 -20.02
N THR A 448 16.69 -28.01 -20.85
CA THR A 448 16.08 -29.04 -21.71
C THR A 448 16.85 -29.31 -23.01
N LEU A 449 17.81 -28.46 -23.38
CA LEU A 449 18.69 -28.65 -24.55
C LEU A 449 20.02 -29.32 -24.16
N GLU A 450 20.39 -29.24 -22.88
CA GLU A 450 21.60 -29.88 -22.30
C GLU A 450 21.33 -31.26 -21.67
N ALA A 451 20.07 -31.69 -21.59
CA ALA A 451 19.63 -33.03 -21.15
C ALA A 451 19.13 -33.82 -22.36
#